data_AF-A0A6G6K7A1-F1
#
_entry.id   AF-A0A6G6K7A1-F1
#
_cell.length_a   1.000
_cell.length_b   1.000
_cell.length_c   1.000
_cell.angle_alpha   90.00
_cell.angle_beta   90.00
_cell.angle_gamma   90.00
#
_symmetry.space_group_name_H-M   'P 1'
#
loop_
_entity.id
_entity.type
_entity.pdbx_description
1 polymer ?
#
loop_
_entity_poly.entity_id
_entity_poly.type
_entity_poly.pdbx_seq_one_letter_code
_entity_poly.pdbx_strand_id
1 'polypeptide(L)'
;MKAILAAFFLLFAVTTLSAQNQPQTPQQPQQPTNPNETDSNPRFWQATFANGGHYLVKLDRISFASKHEYVGNGAARVVEVTIGSDTSVVARFYWLEPLGKDTPIAAGNIVISRAEQIQKDVANRVSPSLGKIQVIKDYPTTTHTHTVEYALQTPDALNSLYSSLMAAINTGRGRTWKEPSN
;
A
#
# COMPACT_ATOMS: atom_id res chain seq x y z
N MET A 1 38.92 86.93 9.49
CA MET A 1 37.60 87.47 9.09
C MET A 1 37.34 87.04 7.64
N LYS A 2 36.20 86.38 7.40
CA LYS A 2 35.47 86.23 6.11
C LYS A 2 36.17 85.40 5.01
N ALA A 3 35.52 84.53 4.23
CA ALA A 3 34.19 83.93 4.24
C ALA A 3 34.27 82.65 3.39
N ILE A 4 33.47 81.63 3.76
CA ILE A 4 33.45 80.29 3.17
C ILE A 4 32.68 80.30 1.84
N LEU A 5 33.26 79.67 0.82
CA LEU A 5 32.69 79.47 -0.50
C LEU A 5 31.70 78.29 -0.47
N ALA A 6 30.48 78.53 -0.95
CA ALA A 6 29.46 77.51 -1.14
C ALA A 6 29.79 76.64 -2.37
N ALA A 7 29.68 75.32 -2.23
CA ALA A 7 29.61 74.41 -3.37
C ALA A 7 28.55 73.35 -3.08
N PHE A 8 27.45 73.48 -3.82
CA PHE A 8 26.28 72.61 -3.89
C PHE A 8 26.71 71.29 -4.54
N PHE A 9 26.57 70.15 -3.84
CA PHE A 9 26.63 68.83 -4.47
C PHE A 9 25.28 68.12 -4.28
N LEU A 10 24.53 68.08 -5.37
CA LEU A 10 23.26 67.36 -5.53
C LEU A 10 23.60 65.88 -5.76
N LEU A 11 23.36 65.02 -4.77
CA LEU A 11 23.50 63.57 -4.92
C LEU A 11 22.17 62.98 -5.41
N PHE A 12 22.16 62.48 -6.65
CA PHE A 12 21.09 61.62 -7.17
C PHE A 12 21.15 60.25 -6.46
N ALA A 13 20.18 59.95 -5.61
CA ALA A 13 19.95 58.60 -5.11
C ALA A 13 19.08 57.85 -6.14
N VAL A 14 19.70 57.03 -6.99
CA VAL A 14 19.00 56.06 -7.84
C VAL A 14 18.64 54.85 -6.97
N THR A 15 17.40 54.77 -6.52
CA THR A 15 16.87 53.55 -5.89
C THR A 15 16.49 52.56 -6.98
N THR A 16 17.32 51.53 -7.19
CA THR A 16 16.93 50.39 -8.02
C THR A 16 15.86 49.59 -7.27
N LEU A 17 14.64 49.64 -7.77
CA LEU A 17 13.53 48.78 -7.34
C LEU A 17 13.84 47.35 -7.79
N SER A 18 14.37 46.51 -6.90
CA SER A 18 14.44 45.06 -7.14
C SER A 18 13.07 44.46 -6.87
N ALA A 19 12.37 44.06 -7.93
CA ALA A 19 11.16 43.26 -7.82
C ALA A 19 11.49 41.91 -7.15
N GLN A 20 11.00 41.69 -5.92
CA GLN A 20 11.00 40.38 -5.28
C GLN A 20 9.96 39.50 -5.97
N ASN A 21 10.35 38.80 -7.04
CA ASN A 21 9.65 37.60 -7.45
C ASN A 21 9.96 36.51 -6.42
N GLN A 22 9.06 36.30 -5.46
CA GLN A 22 9.04 35.06 -4.69
C GLN A 22 8.97 33.89 -5.67
N PRO A 23 9.89 32.90 -5.60
CA PRO A 23 9.71 31.68 -6.37
C PRO A 23 8.43 31.01 -5.88
N GLN A 24 7.41 31.01 -6.73
CA GLN A 24 6.25 30.15 -6.56
C GLN A 24 6.74 28.72 -6.56
N THR A 25 6.71 28.07 -5.40
CA THR A 25 6.85 26.61 -5.31
C THR A 25 5.84 26.00 -6.28
N PRO A 26 6.26 25.17 -7.24
CA PRO A 26 5.31 24.51 -8.13
C PRO A 26 4.30 23.75 -7.29
N GLN A 27 3.04 24.14 -7.35
CA GLN A 27 1.96 23.34 -6.76
C GLN A 27 1.95 22.01 -7.51
N GLN A 28 2.48 20.97 -6.85
CA GLN A 28 2.43 19.61 -7.34
C GLN A 28 0.95 19.24 -7.53
N PRO A 29 0.56 18.58 -8.64
CA PRO A 29 -0.81 18.17 -8.83
C PRO A 29 -1.27 17.37 -7.61
N GLN A 30 -2.40 17.79 -7.01
CA GLN A 30 -3.07 17.02 -5.98
C GLN A 30 -3.55 15.72 -6.64
N GLN A 31 -2.76 14.66 -6.47
CA GLN A 31 -3.12 13.30 -6.83
C GLN A 31 -4.41 12.96 -6.07
N PRO A 32 -5.38 12.24 -6.66
CA PRO A 32 -6.56 11.76 -5.94
C PRO A 32 -6.12 11.11 -4.62
N THR A 33 -6.56 11.70 -3.51
CA THR A 33 -6.30 11.21 -2.16
C THR A 33 -7.06 9.91 -1.99
N ASN A 34 -6.34 8.80 -2.01
CA ASN A 34 -6.88 7.53 -1.53
C ASN A 34 -7.32 7.75 -0.07
N PRO A 35 -8.59 7.51 0.28
CA PRO A 35 -9.10 7.77 1.65
C PRO A 35 -8.36 6.93 2.70
N ASN A 36 -7.66 5.88 2.26
CA ASN A 36 -6.90 4.96 3.10
C ASN A 36 -5.42 5.35 3.22
N GLU A 37 -5.01 6.52 2.71
CA GLU A 37 -3.63 6.99 2.74
C GLU A 37 -3.45 8.15 3.74
N THR A 38 -2.30 8.15 4.39
CA THR A 38 -1.82 9.27 5.21
C THR A 38 -0.38 9.62 4.82
N ASP A 39 -0.04 10.91 4.92
CA ASP A 39 1.32 11.38 4.67
C ASP A 39 2.30 10.71 5.63
N SER A 40 3.47 10.33 5.08
CA SER A 40 4.46 9.54 5.80
C SER A 40 5.88 9.84 5.31
N ASN A 41 6.89 9.14 5.85
CA ASN A 41 8.26 9.26 5.38
C ASN A 41 8.34 8.95 3.87
N PRO A 42 8.83 9.89 3.04
CA PRO A 42 8.80 9.76 1.59
C PRO A 42 9.69 8.64 1.03
N ARG A 43 10.54 8.00 1.86
CA ARG A 43 11.41 6.91 1.42
C ARG A 43 10.79 5.52 1.55
N PHE A 44 9.67 5.42 2.26
CA PHE A 44 9.09 4.14 2.63
C PHE A 44 7.65 4.02 2.19
N TRP A 45 7.28 2.82 1.74
CA TRP A 45 5.88 2.42 1.68
C TRP A 45 5.53 1.59 2.90
N GLN A 46 4.38 1.90 3.50
CA GLN A 46 3.91 1.32 4.75
C GLN A 46 2.49 0.80 4.59
N ALA A 47 2.21 -0.35 5.20
CA ALA A 47 0.86 -0.90 5.34
C ALA A 47 0.57 -1.17 6.81
N THR A 48 -0.58 -0.69 7.28
CA THR A 48 -1.10 -0.97 8.63
C THR A 48 -2.39 -1.77 8.50
N PHE A 49 -2.47 -2.90 9.18
CA PHE A 49 -3.58 -3.85 9.08
C PHE A 49 -4.55 -3.71 10.26
N ALA A 50 -5.81 -4.09 10.06
CA ALA A 50 -6.86 -3.97 11.07
C ALA A 50 -6.62 -4.84 12.32
N ASN A 51 -5.74 -5.85 12.21
CA ASN A 51 -5.31 -6.69 13.33
C ASN A 51 -4.10 -6.12 14.10
N GLY A 52 -3.65 -4.90 13.79
CA GLY A 52 -2.46 -4.28 14.38
C GLY A 52 -1.14 -4.70 13.75
N GLY A 53 -1.17 -5.51 12.68
CA GLY A 53 0.02 -5.81 11.90
C GLY A 53 0.55 -4.58 11.16
N HIS A 54 1.86 -4.53 10.94
CA HIS A 54 2.50 -3.47 10.17
C HIS A 54 3.55 -4.05 9.21
N TYR A 55 3.58 -3.52 7.99
CA TYR A 55 4.62 -3.80 7.01
C TYR A 55 5.27 -2.50 6.54
N LEU A 56 6.60 -2.53 6.39
CA LEU A 56 7.41 -1.38 5.96
C LEU A 56 8.43 -1.87 4.93
N VAL A 57 8.53 -1.17 3.81
CA VAL A 57 9.58 -1.41 2.81
C VAL A 57 10.12 -0.11 2.26
N LYS A 58 11.44 -0.05 2.03
CA LYS A 58 12.08 1.10 1.41
C LYS A 58 11.83 1.05 -0.11
N LEU A 59 11.36 2.17 -0.68
CA LEU A 59 10.93 2.19 -2.09
C LEU A 59 12.04 1.81 -3.08
N ASP A 60 13.26 2.28 -2.84
CA ASP A 60 14.43 2.00 -3.70
C ASP A 60 14.95 0.56 -3.59
N ARG A 61 14.40 -0.25 -2.69
CA ARG A 61 14.75 -1.67 -2.50
C ARG A 61 13.69 -2.63 -3.02
N ILE A 62 12.54 -2.13 -3.47
CA ILE A 62 11.52 -2.98 -4.10
C ILE A 62 12.07 -3.46 -5.45
N SER A 63 12.31 -4.76 -5.54
CA SER A 63 12.80 -5.41 -6.77
C SER A 63 11.63 -5.85 -7.66
N PHE A 64 10.51 -6.28 -7.07
CA PHE A 64 9.27 -6.52 -7.79
C PHE A 64 8.03 -6.30 -6.91
N ALA A 65 6.94 -5.93 -7.57
CA ALA A 65 5.59 -5.97 -7.01
C ALA A 65 4.68 -6.65 -8.03
N SER A 66 3.87 -7.61 -7.60
CA SER A 66 2.95 -8.34 -8.47
C SER A 66 1.60 -8.52 -7.79
N LYS A 67 0.53 -8.51 -8.58
CA LYS A 67 -0.81 -8.91 -8.15
C LYS A 67 -1.29 -10.03 -9.05
N HIS A 68 -1.73 -11.14 -8.46
CA HIS A 68 -2.20 -12.30 -9.21
C HIS A 68 -3.40 -12.95 -8.52
N GLU A 69 -4.15 -13.72 -9.31
CA GLU A 69 -5.34 -14.44 -8.90
C GLU A 69 -5.23 -15.90 -9.34
N TYR A 70 -5.51 -16.83 -8.44
CA TYR A 70 -5.48 -18.26 -8.71
C TYR A 70 -6.42 -19.03 -7.79
N VAL A 71 -6.66 -20.31 -8.10
CA VAL A 71 -7.43 -21.22 -7.24
C VAL A 71 -6.47 -22.00 -6.34
N GLY A 72 -6.55 -21.76 -5.02
CA GLY A 72 -5.76 -22.47 -4.01
C GLY A 72 -6.45 -23.75 -3.55
N ASN A 73 -5.74 -24.88 -3.61
CA ASN A 73 -6.18 -26.22 -3.16
C ASN A 73 -7.55 -26.69 -3.72
N GLY A 74 -8.02 -26.09 -4.83
CA GLY A 74 -9.35 -26.36 -5.39
C GLY A 74 -10.51 -26.00 -4.45
N ALA A 75 -10.27 -25.12 -3.49
CA ALA A 75 -11.21 -24.82 -2.40
C ALA A 75 -11.52 -23.32 -2.26
N ALA A 76 -10.57 -22.45 -2.62
CA ALA A 76 -10.73 -21.01 -2.51
C ALA A 76 -10.07 -20.31 -3.71
N ARG A 77 -10.70 -19.24 -4.18
CA ARG A 77 -10.06 -18.25 -5.03
C ARG A 77 -9.17 -17.38 -4.13
N VAL A 78 -7.93 -17.21 -4.55
CA VAL A 78 -6.91 -16.41 -3.86
C VAL A 78 -6.58 -15.23 -4.75
N VAL A 79 -6.67 -14.02 -4.20
CA VAL A 79 -6.08 -12.83 -4.82
C VAL A 79 -4.94 -12.41 -3.91
N GLU A 80 -3.73 -12.29 -4.46
CA GLU A 80 -2.57 -11.88 -3.68
C GLU A 80 -1.78 -10.76 -4.34
N VAL A 81 -1.16 -9.94 -3.50
CA VAL A 81 -0.12 -8.98 -3.83
C VAL A 81 1.18 -9.47 -3.19
N THR A 82 2.23 -9.58 -3.98
CA THR A 82 3.57 -9.95 -3.50
C THR A 82 4.55 -8.83 -3.71
N ILE A 83 5.36 -8.54 -2.69
CA ILE A 83 6.47 -7.59 -2.75
C ILE A 83 7.76 -8.35 -2.48
N GLY A 84 8.69 -8.31 -3.44
CA GLY A 84 10.06 -8.74 -3.26
C GLY A 84 10.98 -7.53 -3.10
N SER A 85 11.83 -7.59 -2.08
CA SER A 85 12.92 -6.62 -1.87
C SER A 85 14.27 -7.26 -2.18
N ASP A 86 15.38 -6.54 -1.99
CA ASP A 86 16.75 -7.05 -2.03
C ASP A 86 17.09 -7.96 -0.82
N THR A 87 16.12 -8.74 -0.35
CA THR A 87 16.25 -9.69 0.75
C THR A 87 15.74 -11.07 0.29
N SER A 88 16.05 -12.12 1.06
CA SER A 88 15.50 -13.45 0.78
C SER A 88 14.02 -13.58 1.11
N VAL A 89 13.41 -12.58 1.76
CA VAL A 89 12.04 -12.63 2.28
C VAL A 89 11.07 -11.95 1.30
N VAL A 90 9.96 -12.64 1.00
CA VAL A 90 8.85 -12.11 0.21
C VAL A 90 7.69 -11.74 1.14
N ALA A 91 7.15 -10.54 0.98
CA ALA A 91 5.90 -10.17 1.64
C ALA A 91 4.72 -10.52 0.74
N ARG A 92 3.73 -11.21 1.29
CA ARG A 92 2.49 -11.59 0.61
C ARG A 92 1.29 -11.04 1.38
N PHE A 93 0.47 -10.28 0.66
CA PHE A 93 -0.81 -9.75 1.13
C PHE A 93 -1.90 -10.47 0.35
N TYR A 94 -2.88 -11.09 0.99
CA TYR A 94 -3.85 -11.89 0.25
C TYR A 94 -5.25 -11.77 0.82
N TRP A 95 -6.23 -11.95 -0.06
CA TRP A 95 -7.63 -12.14 0.27
C TRP A 95 -8.10 -13.50 -0.26
N LEU A 96 -8.91 -14.20 0.53
CA LEU A 96 -9.44 -15.52 0.18
C LEU A 96 -10.96 -15.44 0.03
N GLU A 97 -11.44 -15.96 -1.10
CA GLU A 97 -12.86 -16.21 -1.35
C GLU A 97 -13.10 -17.72 -1.37
N PRO A 98 -13.86 -18.28 -0.41
CA PRO A 98 -14.30 -19.67 -0.50
C PRO A 98 -15.04 -19.93 -1.82
N LEU A 99 -14.71 -21.02 -2.51
CA LEU A 99 -15.49 -21.45 -3.68
C LEU A 99 -16.80 -22.09 -3.20
N GLY A 100 -17.83 -21.27 -3.04
CA GLY A 100 -19.22 -21.70 -2.83
C GLY A 100 -19.95 -22.00 -4.15
N LYS A 101 -21.15 -22.58 -4.04
CA LYS A 101 -22.03 -22.92 -5.18
C LYS A 101 -22.40 -21.72 -6.07
N ASP A 102 -22.21 -20.50 -5.59
CA ASP A 102 -22.63 -19.26 -6.27
C ASP A 102 -21.46 -18.44 -6.86
N THR A 103 -20.24 -18.99 -6.89
CA THR A 103 -19.12 -18.32 -7.58
C THR A 103 -19.16 -18.61 -9.09
N PRO A 104 -18.94 -17.62 -9.99
CA PRO A 104 -19.01 -17.82 -11.44
C PRO A 104 -18.07 -18.89 -11.99
N ILE A 105 -17.02 -19.23 -11.24
CA ILE A 105 -16.00 -20.24 -11.59
C ILE A 105 -16.48 -21.67 -11.22
N ALA A 106 -17.47 -21.82 -10.35
CA ALA A 106 -17.91 -23.12 -9.79
C ALA A 106 -19.07 -23.81 -10.54
N ALA A 107 -19.46 -23.33 -11.74
CA ALA A 107 -20.53 -23.96 -12.54
C ALA A 107 -20.15 -25.34 -13.12
N GLY A 108 -18.93 -25.84 -12.87
CA GLY A 108 -18.46 -27.16 -13.29
C GLY A 108 -18.15 -28.09 -12.12
N ASN A 109 -19.05 -29.03 -11.83
CA ASN A 109 -18.79 -30.34 -11.21
C ASN A 109 -18.12 -30.38 -9.82
N ILE A 110 -18.62 -29.65 -8.80
CA ILE A 110 -18.20 -29.92 -7.42
C ILE A 110 -19.14 -30.96 -6.76
N VAL A 111 -18.61 -32.18 -6.62
CA VAL A 111 -19.21 -33.32 -5.90
C VAL A 111 -19.45 -32.97 -4.42
N ILE A 112 -20.58 -33.39 -3.87
CA ILE A 112 -21.09 -33.05 -2.52
C ILE A 112 -20.06 -33.30 -1.40
N SER A 113 -19.22 -34.33 -1.50
CA SER A 113 -18.16 -34.63 -0.51
C SER A 113 -17.04 -33.59 -0.46
N ARG A 114 -16.79 -32.87 -1.56
CA ARG A 114 -15.80 -31.80 -1.60
C ARG A 114 -16.31 -30.51 -0.97
N ALA A 115 -17.62 -30.28 -1.00
CA ALA A 115 -18.23 -29.12 -0.33
C ALA A 115 -18.07 -29.18 1.20
N GLU A 116 -18.20 -30.36 1.81
CA GLU A 116 -18.01 -30.55 3.25
C GLU A 116 -16.55 -30.40 3.68
N GLN A 117 -15.60 -30.86 2.86
CA GLN A 117 -14.17 -30.65 3.09
C GLN A 117 -13.79 -29.16 2.93
N ILE A 118 -14.32 -28.49 1.90
CA ILE A 118 -14.14 -27.04 1.70
C ILE A 118 -14.69 -26.24 2.88
N GLN A 119 -15.87 -26.60 3.41
CA GLN A 119 -16.42 -25.93 4.60
C GLN A 119 -15.52 -26.08 5.82
N LYS A 120 -14.94 -27.26 6.05
CA LYS A 120 -14.01 -27.49 7.17
C LYS A 120 -12.70 -26.73 7.00
N ASP A 121 -12.13 -26.70 5.80
CA ASP A 121 -10.87 -25.99 5.54
C ASP A 121 -11.03 -24.45 5.61
N VAL A 122 -12.20 -23.94 5.21
CA VAL A 122 -12.56 -22.52 5.35
C VAL A 122 -12.85 -22.16 6.81
N ALA A 123 -13.58 -23.00 7.55
CA ALA A 123 -13.84 -22.80 8.97
C ALA A 123 -12.55 -22.87 9.81
N ASN A 124 -11.54 -23.58 9.35
CA ASN A 124 -10.22 -23.48 9.95
C ASN A 124 -9.66 -22.08 9.70
N ARG A 125 -9.58 -21.61 8.45
CA ARG A 125 -9.00 -20.30 8.03
C ARG A 125 -9.78 -19.05 8.52
N VAL A 126 -11.03 -19.22 8.91
CA VAL A 126 -11.92 -18.21 9.47
C VAL A 126 -12.36 -18.69 10.85
N SER A 127 -11.73 -18.19 11.92
CA SER A 127 -12.00 -18.64 13.29
C SER A 127 -13.51 -18.61 13.61
N PRO A 128 -14.14 -19.71 14.08
CA PRO A 128 -15.58 -19.76 14.34
C PRO A 128 -16.08 -18.74 15.38
N SER A 129 -15.19 -18.20 16.21
CA SER A 129 -15.52 -17.17 17.21
C SER A 129 -15.31 -15.72 16.74
N LEU A 130 -14.70 -15.51 15.56
CA LEU A 130 -14.36 -14.20 15.03
C LEU A 130 -14.54 -14.25 13.52
N GLY A 131 -15.54 -13.57 12.95
CA GLY A 131 -15.77 -13.46 11.50
C GLY A 131 -14.67 -12.71 10.73
N LYS A 132 -13.39 -12.96 11.05
CA LYS A 132 -12.20 -12.36 10.49
C LYS A 132 -11.31 -13.45 9.89
N ILE A 133 -10.88 -13.26 8.65
CA ILE A 133 -9.89 -14.11 7.97
C ILE A 133 -8.55 -13.94 8.70
N GLN A 134 -7.91 -15.04 9.09
CA GLN A 134 -6.60 -15.04 9.75
C GLN A 134 -5.60 -15.90 8.96
N VAL A 135 -4.31 -15.62 9.14
CA VAL A 135 -3.23 -16.45 8.59
C VAL A 135 -3.13 -17.72 9.44
N ILE A 136 -3.30 -18.88 8.81
CA ILE A 136 -3.15 -20.19 9.47
C ILE A 136 -1.94 -20.91 8.92
N LYS A 137 -1.12 -21.40 9.84
CA LYS A 137 0.11 -22.13 9.55
C LYS A 137 -0.09 -23.59 9.98
N ASP A 138 -0.16 -24.50 9.01
CA ASP A 138 -0.14 -25.94 9.27
C ASP A 138 1.30 -26.46 9.15
N TYR A 139 2.00 -26.56 10.28
CA TYR A 139 3.27 -27.29 10.35
C TYR A 139 2.95 -28.78 10.58
N PRO A 140 3.36 -29.74 9.71
CA PRO A 140 4.57 -29.76 8.86
C PRO A 140 4.33 -29.78 7.32
N THR A 141 3.12 -29.51 6.83
CA THR A 141 2.76 -29.68 5.40
C THR A 141 2.92 -28.43 4.54
N THR A 142 3.09 -27.23 5.13
CA THR A 142 3.30 -25.99 4.36
C THR A 142 4.69 -25.39 4.59
N THR A 143 5.54 -25.44 3.56
CA THR A 143 6.82 -24.73 3.55
C THR A 143 6.59 -23.24 3.32
N HIS A 144 6.37 -22.46 4.38
CA HIS A 144 6.32 -20.98 4.33
C HIS A 144 7.72 -20.34 4.38
N THR A 145 8.75 -21.06 3.93
CA THR A 145 10.15 -20.63 4.05
C THR A 145 10.35 -19.31 3.32
N HIS A 146 10.82 -18.31 4.07
CA HIS A 146 11.06 -16.93 3.61
C HIS A 146 9.84 -16.13 3.13
N THR A 147 8.62 -16.40 3.61
CA THR A 147 7.44 -15.57 3.29
C THR A 147 6.79 -15.01 4.55
N VAL A 148 6.57 -13.69 4.55
CA VAL A 148 5.73 -13.01 5.57
C VAL A 148 4.36 -12.76 4.98
N GLU A 149 3.31 -13.15 5.69
CA GLU A 149 1.94 -13.21 5.16
C GLU A 149 0.98 -12.31 5.95
N TYR A 150 0.12 -11.62 5.22
CA TYR A 150 -0.92 -10.74 5.76
C TYR A 150 -2.25 -11.06 5.07
N ALA A 151 -3.24 -11.47 5.85
CA ALA A 151 -4.59 -11.74 5.35
C ALA A 151 -5.45 -10.48 5.46
N LEU A 152 -6.02 -10.03 4.35
CA LEU A 152 -6.95 -8.90 4.29
C LEU A 152 -8.38 -9.39 4.33
N GLN A 153 -9.27 -8.58 4.91
CA GLN A 153 -10.65 -8.99 5.14
C GLN A 153 -11.53 -8.87 3.89
N THR A 154 -11.22 -7.91 3.00
CA THR A 154 -12.03 -7.61 1.81
C THR A 154 -11.17 -7.52 0.55
N PRO A 155 -11.74 -7.82 -0.63
CA PRO A 155 -11.04 -7.64 -1.90
C PRO A 155 -10.74 -6.15 -2.15
N ASP A 156 -11.60 -5.25 -1.69
CA ASP A 156 -11.42 -3.80 -1.81
C ASP A 156 -10.25 -3.30 -0.99
N ALA A 157 -10.03 -3.84 0.22
CA ALA A 157 -8.83 -3.55 1.00
C ALA A 157 -7.58 -3.94 0.20
N LEU A 158 -7.53 -5.13 -0.40
CA LEU A 158 -6.39 -5.57 -1.21
C LEU A 158 -6.20 -4.73 -2.47
N ASN A 159 -7.28 -4.34 -3.13
CA ASN A 159 -7.25 -3.44 -4.29
C ASN A 159 -6.70 -2.06 -3.92
N SER A 160 -7.14 -1.51 -2.79
CA SER A 160 -6.67 -0.20 -2.31
C SER A 160 -5.20 -0.24 -1.85
N LEU A 161 -4.76 -1.35 -1.24
CA LEU A 161 -3.36 -1.59 -0.89
C LEU A 161 -2.49 -1.59 -2.14
N TYR A 162 -2.88 -2.37 -3.15
CA TYR A 162 -2.14 -2.45 -4.41
C TYR A 162 -2.08 -1.10 -5.12
N SER A 163 -3.20 -0.37 -5.16
CA SER A 163 -3.26 0.96 -5.77
C SER A 163 -2.32 1.94 -5.07
N SER A 164 -2.27 1.89 -3.73
CA SER A 164 -1.36 2.69 -2.92
C SER A 164 0.11 2.37 -3.21
N LEU A 165 0.45 1.08 -3.23
CA LEU A 165 1.79 0.61 -3.53
C LEU A 165 2.26 1.07 -4.91
N MET A 166 1.44 0.85 -5.95
CA MET A 166 1.78 1.24 -7.31
C MET A 166 1.91 2.74 -7.46
N ALA A 167 1.07 3.52 -6.77
CA ALA A 167 1.19 4.97 -6.78
C ALA A 167 2.49 5.43 -6.08
N ALA A 168 2.90 4.79 -4.99
CA ALA A 168 4.16 5.08 -4.32
C ALA A 168 5.38 4.75 -5.21
N ILE A 169 5.38 3.58 -5.86
CA ILE A 169 6.42 3.16 -6.81
C ILE A 169 6.50 4.14 -8.00
N ASN A 170 5.36 4.42 -8.66
CA ASN A 170 5.32 5.26 -9.85
C ASN A 170 5.70 6.72 -9.57
N THR A 171 5.41 7.22 -8.36
CA THR A 171 5.75 8.60 -7.99
C THR A 171 7.10 8.73 -7.29
N GLY A 172 7.72 7.62 -6.89
CA GLY A 172 8.92 7.62 -6.05
C GLY A 172 8.71 8.27 -4.68
N ARG A 173 7.45 8.38 -4.21
CA ARG A 173 7.09 9.03 -2.95
C ARG A 173 6.43 8.04 -2.00
N GLY A 174 7.03 7.89 -0.83
CA GLY A 174 6.57 7.05 0.26
C GLY A 174 5.21 7.46 0.81
N ARG A 175 4.46 6.48 1.31
CA ARG A 175 3.06 6.60 1.74
C ARG A 175 2.76 5.58 2.83
N THR A 176 1.79 5.90 3.67
CA THR A 176 1.20 4.93 4.61
C THR A 176 -0.21 4.60 4.18
N TRP A 177 -0.42 3.35 3.77
CA TRP A 177 -1.74 2.75 3.58
C TRP A 177 -2.24 2.16 4.91
N LYS A 178 -3.53 2.36 5.19
CA LYS A 178 -4.23 1.76 6.33
C LYS A 178 -5.37 0.89 5.81
N GLU A 179 -5.47 -0.33 6.33
CA GLU A 179 -6.60 -1.22 6.01
C GLU A 179 -7.92 -0.55 6.42
N PRO A 180 -8.89 -0.42 5.50
CA PRO A 180 -10.22 0.07 5.84
C PRO A 180 -10.84 -0.79 6.95
N SER A 181 -11.48 -0.15 7.92
CA SER A 181 -12.38 -0.85 8.84
C SER A 181 -13.62 -1.29 8.08
N ASN A 182 -13.90 -2.60 8.09
CA ASN A 182 -15.16 -3.17 7.60
C ASN A 182 -16.36 -2.64 8.39
#